data_AF-I4N8H5-F1
#
_entry.id   AF-I4N8H5-F1
#
_cell.length_a   1.000
_cell.length_b   1.000
_cell.length_c   1.000
_cell.angle_alpha   90.00
_cell.angle_beta   90.00
_cell.angle_gamma   90.00
#
_symmetry.space_group_name_H-M   'P 1'
#
loop_
_entity.id
_entity.type
_entity.pdbx_description
1 polymer ?
#
loop_
_entity_poly.entity_id
_entity_poly.type
_entity_poly.pdbx_seq_one_letter_code
_entity_poly.pdbx_strand_id
1 'polypeptide(L)'
;MPRARPTRIIITGHVVFDPNFGGSGDIHLYWRDVSGAAGEDGGGVRPAQPGYFSASIFDGSDWRKLQLSRLLPYAERAYQRAVQRPRVAEALRLVILQWRGESAQYHDESRTFRLAARELY
;
A
#
# COMPACT_ATOMS: atom_id res chain seq x y z
N MET A 1 -0.64 22.25 -19.83
CA MET A 1 -1.27 21.03 -20.37
C MET A 1 -1.27 19.98 -19.27
N PRO A 2 -2.38 19.28 -18.99
CA PRO A 2 -2.35 18.18 -18.03
C PRO A 2 -1.42 17.08 -18.57
N ARG A 3 -0.39 16.71 -17.79
CA ARG A 3 0.47 15.56 -18.11
C ARG A 3 -0.43 14.33 -18.28
N ALA A 4 -0.26 13.62 -19.39
CA ALA A 4 -0.94 12.35 -19.59
C ALA A 4 -0.61 11.42 -18.42
N ARG A 5 -1.65 10.83 -17.82
CA ARG A 5 -1.46 9.91 -16.69
C ARG A 5 -0.74 8.66 -17.17
N PRO A 6 0.31 8.20 -16.47
CA PRO A 6 1.00 6.99 -16.87
C PRO A 6 0.05 5.80 -16.73
N THR A 7 -0.04 4.97 -17.77
CA THR A 7 -0.79 3.71 -17.76
C THR A 7 0.04 2.54 -17.24
N ARG A 8 1.36 2.75 -17.10
CA ARG A 8 2.34 1.78 -16.62
C ARG A 8 3.42 2.47 -15.81
N ILE A 9 3.80 1.88 -14.68
CA ILE A 9 4.90 2.36 -13.82
C ILE A 9 5.82 1.18 -13.50
N ILE A 10 7.13 1.40 -13.57
CA ILE A 10 8.12 0.42 -13.12
C ILE A 10 8.32 0.58 -11.61
N ILE A 11 8.22 -0.51 -10.87
CA ILE A 11 8.43 -0.54 -9.42
C ILE A 11 9.94 -0.53 -9.13
N THR A 12 10.36 0.36 -8.25
CA THR A 12 11.76 0.43 -7.78
C THR A 12 12.06 -0.63 -6.72
N GLY A 13 11.02 -1.11 -6.03
CA GLY A 13 11.10 -2.00 -4.88
C GLY A 13 11.32 -1.25 -3.56
N HIS A 14 11.53 0.07 -3.61
CA HIS A 14 11.66 0.87 -2.39
C HIS A 14 10.30 1.03 -1.71
N VAL A 15 10.32 0.90 -0.38
CA VAL A 15 9.15 1.12 0.47
C VAL A 15 9.40 2.33 1.34
N VAL A 16 8.46 3.27 1.31
CA VAL A 16 8.46 4.46 2.14
C VAL A 16 7.25 4.42 3.08
N PHE A 17 7.42 4.97 4.28
CA PHE A 17 6.34 5.06 5.27
C PHE A 17 5.85 6.52 5.43
N ASP A 18 6.64 7.48 4.97
CA ASP A 18 6.29 8.90 4.86
C ASP A 18 6.06 9.24 3.37
N PRO A 19 4.86 9.68 2.97
CA PRO A 19 4.56 10.01 1.58
C PRO A 19 5.28 11.26 1.08
N ASN A 20 5.91 12.06 1.95
CA ASN A 20 6.63 13.27 1.52
C ASN A 20 8.00 12.96 0.90
N PHE A 21 8.49 11.73 1.03
CA PHE A 21 9.80 11.30 0.54
C PHE A 21 9.62 10.08 -0.36
N GLY A 22 9.72 10.25 -1.68
CA GLY A 22 9.63 9.15 -2.63
C GLY A 22 9.95 9.56 -4.07
N GLY A 23 10.53 8.63 -4.83
CA GLY A 23 10.78 8.73 -6.26
C GLY A 23 9.77 7.94 -7.10
N SER A 24 9.76 8.17 -8.41
CA SER A 24 8.86 7.47 -9.33
C SER A 24 9.04 5.96 -9.21
N GLY A 25 7.96 5.23 -8.94
CA GLY A 25 7.97 3.79 -8.76
C GLY A 25 8.19 3.31 -7.32
N ASP A 26 8.41 4.22 -6.37
CA ASP A 26 8.45 3.89 -4.94
C ASP A 26 7.04 3.57 -4.42
N ILE A 27 6.98 2.73 -3.38
CA ILE A 27 5.73 2.30 -2.76
C ILE A 27 5.59 2.91 -1.38
N HIS A 28 4.56 3.73 -1.17
CA HIS A 28 4.15 4.19 0.15
C HIS A 28 3.26 3.14 0.81
N LEU A 29 3.68 2.61 1.95
CA LEU A 29 2.96 1.62 2.74
C LEU A 29 2.40 2.29 4.00
N TYR A 30 1.08 2.20 4.21
CA TYR A 30 0.42 2.86 5.34
C TYR A 30 -0.73 2.05 5.91
N TRP A 31 -0.98 2.27 7.20
CA TRP A 31 -2.03 1.61 7.95
C TRP A 31 -3.39 2.29 7.73
N ARG A 32 -4.46 1.48 7.65
CA ARG A 32 -5.85 1.92 7.70
C ARG A 32 -6.58 1.15 8.80
N ASP A 33 -7.16 1.87 9.75
CA ASP A 33 -8.06 1.28 10.74
C ASP A 33 -9.39 0.85 10.06
N VAL A 34 -10.00 -0.24 10.56
CA VAL A 34 -11.28 -0.77 10.05
C VAL A 34 -12.48 -0.07 10.71
N SER A 35 -12.27 0.60 11.84
CA SER A 35 -13.29 1.43 12.48
C SER A 35 -13.48 2.72 11.69
N GLY A 36 -14.72 3.01 11.31
CA GLY A 36 -15.10 4.20 10.54
C GLY A 36 -14.73 5.53 11.21
N ALA A 37 -14.86 6.60 10.41
CA ALA A 37 -14.57 8.01 10.70
C ALA A 37 -14.35 8.35 12.18
N ALA A 38 -13.18 8.94 12.47
CA ALA A 38 -12.86 9.51 13.77
C ALA A 38 -13.90 10.57 14.15
N GLY A 39 -14.94 10.15 14.85
CA GLY A 39 -15.68 11.02 15.75
C GLY A 39 -14.71 11.46 16.83
N GLU A 40 -14.56 12.77 16.95
CA GLU A 40 -13.97 13.45 18.08
C GLU A 40 -14.40 12.76 19.37
N ASP A 41 -13.46 12.15 20.11
CA ASP A 41 -13.65 11.95 21.54
C ASP A 41 -12.37 11.47 22.22
N GLY A 42 -11.93 12.29 23.16
CA GLY A 42 -11.43 11.85 24.46
C GLY A 42 -10.04 11.21 24.48
N GLY A 43 -9.08 11.98 24.96
CA GLY A 43 -7.74 11.52 25.33
C GLY A 43 -7.77 10.26 26.20
N GLY A 44 -7.38 9.15 25.60
CA GLY A 44 -7.13 7.87 26.23
C GLY A 44 -6.41 6.99 25.22
N VAL A 45 -5.36 6.29 25.64
CA VAL A 45 -4.63 5.33 24.79
C VAL A 45 -5.60 4.23 24.40
N ARG A 46 -6.31 4.42 23.28
CA ARG A 46 -7.23 3.42 22.74
C ARG A 46 -6.41 2.17 22.42
N PRO A 47 -6.85 0.97 22.89
CA PRO A 47 -6.23 -0.27 22.44
C PRO A 47 -6.26 -0.28 20.92
N ALA A 48 -5.10 -0.52 20.30
CA ALA A 48 -4.94 -0.33 18.87
C ALA A 48 -5.96 -1.19 18.10
N GLN A 49 -6.76 -0.48 17.31
CA GLN A 49 -7.90 -1.05 16.63
C GLN A 49 -7.48 -1.98 15.48
N PRO A 50 -8.34 -2.94 15.10
CA PRO A 50 -8.11 -3.76 13.93
C PRO A 50 -8.01 -2.89 12.68
N GLY A 51 -7.18 -3.31 11.75
CA GLY A 51 -6.91 -2.56 10.53
C GLY A 51 -6.13 -3.38 9.52
N TYR A 52 -5.80 -2.75 8.39
CA TYR A 52 -5.08 -3.36 7.29
C TYR A 52 -4.08 -2.38 6.67
N PHE A 53 -3.07 -2.92 5.99
CA PHE A 53 -2.15 -2.11 5.20
C PHE A 53 -2.71 -1.81 3.81
N SER A 54 -2.55 -0.57 3.39
CA SER A 54 -2.77 -0.08 2.04
C SER A 54 -1.45 0.37 1.43
N ALA A 55 -1.37 0.33 0.10
CA ALA A 55 -0.20 0.85 -0.61
C ALA A 55 -0.58 1.88 -1.67
N SER A 56 0.36 2.75 -1.98
CA SER A 56 0.30 3.65 -3.13
C SER A 56 1.66 3.66 -3.83
N ILE A 57 1.66 3.82 -5.15
CA ILE A 57 2.85 3.95 -5.99
C ILE A 57 2.99 5.39 -6.44
N PHE A 58 4.18 5.97 -6.37
CA PHE A 58 4.41 7.32 -6.88
C PHE A 58 4.58 7.29 -8.39
N ASP A 59 3.75 8.06 -9.10
CA ASP A 59 3.73 8.07 -10.56
C ASP A 59 4.72 9.09 -11.19
N GLY A 60 5.54 9.73 -10.35
CA GLY A 60 6.41 10.84 -10.72
C GLY A 60 5.75 12.21 -10.59
N SER A 61 4.48 12.27 -10.17
CA SER A 61 3.75 13.51 -9.88
C SER A 61 2.86 13.40 -8.65
N ASP A 62 2.24 12.24 -8.40
CA ASP A 62 1.29 12.02 -7.30
C ASP A 62 1.31 10.56 -6.82
N TRP A 63 0.82 10.33 -5.61
CA TRP A 63 0.62 8.99 -5.06
C TRP A 63 -0.65 8.35 -5.61
N ARG A 64 -0.53 7.18 -6.22
CA ARG A 64 -1.63 6.45 -6.84
C ARG A 64 -1.89 5.15 -6.10
N LYS A 65 -3.16 4.82 -5.85
CA LYS A 65 -3.51 3.58 -5.15
C LYS A 65 -2.92 2.37 -5.85
N LEU A 66 -2.23 1.52 -5.08
CA LEU A 66 -1.69 0.24 -5.52
C LEU A 66 -2.48 -0.88 -4.85
N GLN A 67 -3.03 -1.78 -5.65
CA GLN A 67 -3.87 -2.86 -5.14
C GLN A 67 -3.00 -3.99 -4.57
N LEU A 68 -2.89 -4.03 -3.24
CA LEU A 68 -2.23 -5.13 -2.54
C LEU A 68 -3.05 -6.42 -2.57
N SER A 69 -4.36 -6.38 -2.88
CA SER A 69 -5.33 -7.50 -2.68
C SER A 69 -4.95 -8.82 -3.31
N ARG A 70 -4.08 -8.81 -4.32
CA ARG A 70 -3.59 -10.03 -5.00
C ARG A 70 -2.38 -10.69 -4.32
N LEU A 71 -1.84 -10.09 -3.26
CA LEU A 71 -0.55 -10.47 -2.69
C LEU A 71 -0.64 -11.14 -1.32
N LEU A 72 -1.82 -11.09 -0.69
CA LEU A 72 -2.15 -11.77 0.57
C LEU A 72 -3.65 -12.08 0.61
N PRO A 73 -4.09 -13.26 1.07
CA PRO A 73 -5.51 -13.52 1.28
C PRO A 73 -6.15 -12.42 2.14
N TYR A 74 -7.36 -11.98 1.79
CA TYR A 74 -8.07 -10.91 2.52
C TYR A 74 -8.20 -11.22 4.02
N ALA A 75 -8.37 -12.50 4.38
CA ALA A 75 -8.44 -13.00 5.75
C ALA A 75 -7.18 -12.73 6.58
N GLU A 76 -6.01 -12.59 5.95
CA GLU A 76 -4.74 -12.34 6.63
C GLU A 76 -4.44 -10.84 6.80
N ARG A 77 -5.31 -9.94 6.33
CA ARG A 77 -5.06 -8.49 6.31
C ARG A 77 -5.64 -7.73 7.49
N ALA A 78 -6.61 -8.32 8.18
CA ALA A 78 -7.21 -7.72 9.37
C ALA A 78 -6.37 -8.12 10.57
N TYR A 79 -5.42 -7.28 10.95
CA TYR A 79 -4.56 -7.56 12.10
C TYR A 79 -5.24 -7.05 13.36
N GLN A 80 -5.48 -7.97 14.29
CA GLN A 80 -6.30 -7.71 15.47
C GLN A 80 -5.56 -6.89 16.55
N ARG A 81 -4.23 -6.77 16.48
CA ARG A 81 -3.42 -6.13 17.54
C ARG A 81 -2.36 -5.18 16.97
N ALA A 82 -2.13 -4.04 17.66
CA ALA A 82 -1.02 -3.11 17.36
C ALA A 82 0.33 -3.81 17.22
N VAL A 83 0.59 -4.77 18.11
CA VAL A 83 1.87 -5.47 18.20
C VAL A 83 2.21 -6.26 16.93
N GLN A 84 1.21 -6.58 16.11
CA GLN A 84 1.40 -7.27 14.83
C GLN A 84 1.77 -6.29 13.71
N ARG A 85 1.44 -4.99 13.83
CA ARG A 85 1.62 -4.00 12.76
C ARG A 85 3.07 -3.91 12.26
N PRO A 86 4.12 -3.85 13.12
CA PRO A 86 5.50 -3.78 12.64
C PRO A 86 5.93 -5.05 11.90
N ARG A 87 5.57 -6.23 12.42
CA ARG A 87 5.90 -7.53 11.80
C ARG A 87 5.27 -7.65 10.41
N VAL A 88 4.04 -7.18 10.28
CA VAL A 88 3.31 -7.18 9.01
C VAL A 88 3.89 -6.18 8.03
N ALA A 89 4.19 -4.96 8.49
CA ALA A 89 4.82 -3.94 7.68
C ALA A 89 6.13 -4.48 7.08
N GLU A 90 6.93 -5.16 7.90
CA GLU A 90 8.18 -5.77 7.47
C GLU A 90 7.96 -6.93 6.49
N ALA A 91 6.99 -7.81 6.75
CA ALA A 91 6.65 -8.88 5.81
C ALA A 91 6.21 -8.33 4.44
N LEU A 92 5.35 -7.30 4.43
CA LEU A 92 4.93 -6.63 3.20
C LEU A 92 6.10 -5.93 2.51
N ARG A 93 6.98 -5.28 3.27
CA ARG A 93 8.19 -4.66 2.73
C ARG A 93 9.07 -5.68 2.01
N LEU A 94 9.29 -6.85 2.62
CA LEU A 94 10.07 -7.93 2.02
C LEU A 94 9.46 -8.44 0.70
N VAL A 95 8.14 -8.56 0.63
CA VAL A 95 7.45 -8.93 -0.62
C VAL A 95 7.59 -7.83 -1.67
N ILE A 96 7.37 -6.56 -1.31
CA ILE A 96 7.47 -5.42 -2.25
C ILE A 96 8.89 -5.30 -2.84
N LEU A 97 9.92 -5.57 -2.03
CA LEU A 97 11.31 -5.56 -2.50
C LEU A 97 11.54 -6.53 -3.66
N GLN A 98 10.81 -7.65 -3.71
CA GLN A 98 10.92 -8.64 -4.79
C GLN A 98 10.30 -8.16 -6.11
N TRP A 99 9.46 -7.12 -6.09
CA TRP A 99 8.86 -6.56 -7.31
C TRP A 99 9.74 -5.53 -8.02
N ARG A 100 10.98 -5.33 -7.58
CA ARG A 100 11.90 -4.41 -8.24
C ARG A 100 12.04 -4.75 -9.72
N GLY A 101 11.78 -3.78 -10.59
CA GLY A 101 11.79 -3.93 -12.04
C GLY A 101 10.49 -4.46 -12.65
N GLU A 102 9.53 -4.91 -11.83
CA GLU A 102 8.20 -5.27 -12.31
C GLU A 102 7.42 -4.02 -12.73
N SER A 103 6.44 -4.22 -13.60
CA SER A 103 5.58 -3.13 -14.05
C SER A 103 4.17 -3.23 -13.48
N ALA A 104 3.75 -2.20 -12.77
CA ALA A 104 2.37 -2.02 -12.38
C ALA A 104 1.58 -1.36 -13.52
N GLN A 105 0.43 -1.92 -13.86
CA GLN A 105 -0.47 -1.40 -14.89
C GLN A 105 -1.67 -0.70 -14.25
N TYR A 106 -2.05 0.45 -14.79
CA TYR A 106 -3.24 1.16 -14.35
C TYR A 106 -4.48 0.43 -14.84
N HIS A 107 -5.44 0.23 -13.95
CA HIS A 107 -6.73 -0.37 -14.27
C HIS A 107 -7.83 0.67 -14.10
N ASP A 108 -8.51 1.02 -15.20
CA ASP A 108 -9.50 2.11 -15.21
C ASP A 108 -10.68 1.82 -14.29
N GLU A 109 -11.22 0.60 -14.31
CA GLU A 109 -12.43 0.26 -13.54
C GLU A 109 -12.27 0.42 -12.02
N SER A 110 -11.14 -0.03 -11.47
CA SER A 110 -10.85 0.09 -10.04
C SER A 110 -10.04 1.34 -9.70
N ARG A 111 -9.61 2.11 -10.70
CA ARG A 111 -8.78 3.31 -10.57
C ARG A 111 -7.53 3.09 -9.71
N THR A 112 -6.87 1.96 -9.92
CA THR A 112 -5.72 1.49 -9.15
C THR A 112 -4.66 0.92 -10.07
N PHE A 113 -3.39 1.05 -9.67
CA PHE A 113 -2.32 0.25 -10.24
C PHE A 113 -2.40 -1.19 -9.73
N ARG A 114 -2.10 -2.14 -10.61
CA ARG A 114 -2.06 -3.58 -10.33
C ARG A 114 -0.78 -4.18 -10.86
N LEU A 115 -0.21 -5.11 -10.11
CA LEU A 115 0.81 -6.01 -10.62
C LEU A 115 0.13 -7.20 -11.28
N ALA A 116 0.75 -7.73 -12.34
CA ALA A 116 0.40 -9.06 -12.81
C ALA A 116 0.62 -10.02 -11.64
N ALA A 117 -0.37 -10.84 -11.29
CA ALA A 117 -0.22 -11.79 -10.20
C ALA A 117 0.93 -12.74 -10.57
N ARG A 118 1.95 -12.84 -9.71
CA ARG A 118 2.85 -13.99 -9.69
C ARG A 118 2.19 -15.03 -8.79
N GLU A 119 2.02 -16.25 -9.28
CA GLU A 119 1.84 -17.39 -8.39
C GLU A 119 3.08 -17.43 -7.50
N LEU A 120 2.89 -17.25 -6.19
CA LEU A 120 3.93 -17.54 -5.21
C LEU A 120 3.98 -19.06 -5.12
N TYR A 121 5.00 -19.67 -5.74
CA TYR A 121 5.31 -21.09 -5.58
C TYR A 121 5.94 -21.36 -4.20
#